data_AF-U6LG61-F1
#
_entry.id   AF-U6LG61-F1
#
_cell.length_a   1.000
_cell.length_b   1.000
_cell.length_c   1.000
_cell.angle_alpha   90.00
_cell.angle_beta   90.00
_cell.angle_gamma   90.00
#
_symmetry.space_group_name_H-M   'P 1'
#
loop_
_entity.id
_entity.type
_entity.pdbx_description
1 polymer ?
#
loop_
_entity_poly.entity_id
_entity_poly.type
_entity_poly.pdbx_seq_one_letter_code
_entity_poly.pdbx_strand_id
1 'polypeptide(L)'
;MNPLRRPCGVVWHSLSRRFSTWSGLGQFVDGPNQPAWGIIKQTEQQINNTCKRAEEERQKAKPIDWAYWENEIAHKDLVKCLRAHYEQQERVYGHLLSANVLKEKAQQIANKNTNDMSWSLLDNAVASCLAAVKQSEDILNKGAAALWISYHNPPLSALNTNEWLDSDLYWQAFVEKHFFYSQYQPGVADPESPAVCEEARKDWHKRVNKFNDRSDTPLLYNFVDTLPSWEYYDIHRQEGKAFIEHMMYYLIRTGGDYRFFPELVPWQWLGDIEDQRYRFLSVAQRRRSAFQSSSLSREQPLDLLPLDMEHDLDGHLMKHFTAEAAHVSAAVGRLMVSFSFLCDPFIPCSSLRSAITVMKVDNGKGKWYSLGDDVSALFYLPDKLHRKAPSPKAALTRIMDHLTMTGQRLNPAYAAVFESFADILEQRGENWFCSEGECASQAFLRRLRSDDPQREVFEEYFREMYSRFSAAEEVKADEFIKVMQKKENAHKAEAQAYNHWHMANNAEKAKEEAEHIVVLFNNKQLQPLLDSSSVVVFNEEGQKINDPQQLVASFQAFEGLKDTIAEAVKNSKKSGAPQKK
;
A
#
# COMPACT_ATOMS: atom_id res chain seq x y z
N MET A 1 46.72 9.90 -60.45
CA MET A 1 46.11 8.56 -60.51
C MET A 1 44.59 8.70 -60.42
N ASN A 2 43.89 7.98 -61.29
CA ASN A 2 42.49 8.13 -61.71
C ASN A 2 41.45 8.73 -60.71
N PRO A 3 40.68 9.76 -61.13
CA PRO A 3 39.46 10.16 -60.45
C PRO A 3 38.29 9.26 -60.89
N LEU A 4 37.75 8.47 -59.98
CA LEU A 4 36.47 7.79 -60.20
C LEU A 4 35.34 8.81 -60.09
N ARG A 5 34.93 9.36 -61.24
CA ARG A 5 33.65 10.04 -61.43
C ARG A 5 32.52 9.09 -61.01
N ARG A 6 31.75 9.48 -59.99
CA ARG A 6 30.32 9.13 -59.90
C ARG A 6 29.53 10.42 -60.08
N PRO A 7 28.73 10.54 -61.14
CA PRO A 7 27.79 11.65 -61.24
C PRO A 7 26.62 11.35 -60.31
N CYS A 8 26.55 12.02 -59.16
CA CYS A 8 25.28 12.12 -58.42
C CYS A 8 24.38 13.16 -59.10
N GLY A 9 24.07 12.92 -60.37
CA GLY A 9 22.88 13.45 -61.01
C GLY A 9 21.71 12.54 -60.65
N VAL A 10 21.30 12.53 -59.38
CA VAL A 10 20.07 11.85 -58.98
C VAL A 10 18.93 12.83 -59.20
N VAL A 11 18.26 12.59 -60.32
CA VAL A 11 16.95 13.07 -60.76
C VAL A 11 16.02 13.45 -59.59
N TRP A 12 16.02 14.72 -59.17
CA TRP A 12 15.00 15.33 -58.31
C TRP A 12 13.73 15.71 -59.12
N HIS A 13 13.32 14.85 -60.05
CA HIS A 13 12.05 14.96 -60.77
C HIS A 13 11.02 13.92 -60.31
N SER A 14 11.35 13.05 -59.35
CA SER A 14 10.49 11.94 -58.95
C SER A 14 9.46 12.27 -57.84
N LEU A 15 9.51 13.46 -57.22
CA LEU A 15 8.55 13.84 -56.16
C LEU A 15 7.38 14.72 -56.61
N SER A 16 7.34 15.13 -57.88
CA SER A 16 6.13 15.72 -58.47
C SER A 16 5.35 14.65 -59.26
N ARG A 17 4.85 13.63 -58.56
CA ARG A 17 3.78 12.82 -59.16
C ARG A 17 2.57 13.72 -59.30
N ARG A 18 2.39 14.32 -60.47
CA ARG A 18 1.14 14.94 -60.88
C ARG A 18 0.09 13.83 -60.93
N PHE A 19 -0.56 13.57 -59.80
CA PHE A 19 -1.79 12.79 -59.80
C PHE A 19 -2.86 13.67 -60.43
N SER A 20 -3.08 13.52 -61.73
CA SER A 20 -4.10 14.26 -62.48
C SER A 20 -5.53 13.79 -62.18
N THR A 21 -5.71 12.85 -61.24
CA THR A 21 -6.99 12.21 -60.95
C THR A 21 -7.16 11.93 -59.46
N TRP A 22 -8.35 12.24 -58.92
CA TRP A 22 -8.74 12.02 -57.52
C TRP A 22 -8.61 10.56 -57.04
N SER A 23 -8.53 9.61 -57.96
CA SER A 23 -8.33 8.18 -57.70
C SER A 23 -7.00 7.85 -57.00
N GLY A 24 -5.98 8.72 -57.11
CA GLY A 24 -4.66 8.55 -56.48
C GLY A 24 -4.56 9.01 -55.03
N LEU A 25 -5.62 9.63 -54.48
CA LEU A 25 -5.59 10.23 -53.13
C LEU A 25 -5.51 9.22 -51.98
N GLY A 26 -5.75 7.93 -52.25
CA GLY A 26 -5.74 6.89 -51.22
C GLY A 26 -4.40 6.71 -50.49
N GLN A 27 -3.29 7.19 -51.07
CA GLN A 27 -1.97 7.15 -50.45
C GLN A 27 -1.79 8.18 -49.32
N PHE A 28 -2.66 9.20 -49.25
CA PHE A 28 -2.61 10.29 -48.27
C PHE A 28 -3.69 10.16 -47.19
N VAL A 29 -4.39 9.02 -47.14
CA VAL A 29 -5.47 8.78 -46.18
C VAL A 29 -4.90 8.10 -44.94
N ASP A 30 -4.96 8.81 -43.82
CA ASP A 30 -4.53 8.28 -42.53
C ASP A 30 -5.55 7.31 -41.93
N GLY A 31 -5.08 6.43 -41.03
CA GLY A 31 -5.87 5.34 -40.44
C GLY A 31 -7.30 5.68 -40.00
N PRO A 32 -7.57 6.81 -39.29
CA PRO A 32 -8.92 7.21 -38.89
C PRO A 32 -9.87 7.50 -40.06
N ASN A 33 -9.34 7.92 -41.21
CA ASN A 33 -10.10 8.31 -42.40
C ASN A 33 -10.22 7.19 -43.45
N GLN A 34 -9.53 6.06 -43.25
CA GLN A 34 -9.57 4.89 -44.14
C GLN A 34 -10.99 4.31 -44.33
N PRO A 35 -11.85 4.17 -43.28
CA PRO A 35 -13.21 3.66 -43.47
C PRO A 35 -14.07 4.56 -44.36
N ALA A 36 -13.98 5.89 -44.18
CA ALA A 36 -14.72 6.86 -44.99
C ALA A 36 -14.25 6.85 -46.46
N TRP A 37 -12.93 6.74 -46.69
CA TRP A 37 -12.38 6.54 -48.03
C TRP A 37 -12.85 5.23 -48.68
N GLY A 38 -12.91 4.15 -47.90
CA GLY A 38 -13.43 2.84 -48.33
C GLY A 38 -14.88 2.90 -48.82
N ILE A 39 -15.75 3.63 -48.10
CA ILE A 39 -17.14 3.85 -48.51
C ILE A 39 -17.21 4.58 -49.86
N ILE A 40 -16.47 5.68 -50.02
CA ILE A 40 -16.45 6.46 -51.28
C ILE A 40 -16.02 5.57 -52.46
N LYS A 41 -14.99 4.75 -52.27
CA LYS A 41 -14.53 3.80 -53.31
C LYS A 41 -15.54 2.72 -53.63
N GLN A 42 -16.19 2.15 -52.63
CA GLN A 42 -17.21 1.14 -52.83
C GLN A 42 -18.43 1.71 -53.57
N THR A 43 -18.87 2.92 -53.21
CA THR A 43 -19.99 3.60 -53.88
C THR A 43 -19.64 3.96 -55.32
N GLU A 44 -18.43 4.46 -55.59
CA GLU A 44 -17.94 4.72 -56.96
C GLU A 44 -18.00 3.44 -57.81
N GLN A 45 -17.51 2.33 -57.28
CA GLN A 45 -17.51 1.04 -57.98
C GLN A 45 -18.93 0.53 -58.24
N GLN A 46 -19.85 0.69 -57.27
CA GLN A 46 -21.26 0.32 -57.42
C GLN A 46 -21.95 1.15 -58.52
N ILE A 47 -21.74 2.48 -58.55
CA ILE A 47 -22.29 3.36 -59.58
C ILE A 47 -21.75 2.96 -60.95
N ASN A 48 -20.44 2.83 -61.09
CA ASN A 48 -19.81 2.44 -62.35
C ASN A 48 -20.33 1.10 -62.87
N ASN A 49 -20.48 0.10 -62.00
CA ASN A 49 -21.03 -1.20 -62.37
C ASN A 49 -22.51 -1.11 -62.77
N THR A 50 -23.30 -0.30 -62.07
CA THR A 50 -24.73 -0.10 -62.36
C THR A 50 -24.93 0.58 -63.71
N CYS A 51 -24.15 1.63 -63.99
CA CYS A 51 -24.19 2.32 -65.28
C CYS A 51 -23.78 1.39 -66.43
N LYS A 52 -22.69 0.62 -66.27
CA LYS A 52 -22.27 -0.37 -67.28
C LYS A 52 -23.33 -1.43 -67.52
N ARG A 53 -23.91 -1.99 -66.46
CA ARG A 53 -24.96 -3.00 -66.57
C ARG A 53 -26.21 -2.44 -67.27
N ALA A 54 -26.64 -1.23 -66.90
CA ALA A 54 -27.78 -0.59 -67.54
C ALA A 54 -27.53 -0.32 -69.04
N GLU A 55 -26.30 0.02 -69.42
CA GLU A 55 -25.92 0.24 -70.82
C GLU A 55 -25.88 -1.08 -71.62
N GLU A 56 -25.35 -2.15 -71.03
CA GLU A 56 -25.36 -3.49 -71.62
C GLU A 56 -26.79 -4.04 -71.77
N GLU A 57 -27.66 -3.84 -70.77
CA GLU A 57 -29.07 -4.24 -70.81
C GLU A 57 -29.85 -3.44 -71.85
N ARG A 58 -29.58 -2.13 -72.00
CA ARG A 58 -30.16 -1.30 -73.05
C ARG A 58 -29.80 -1.79 -74.44
N GLN A 59 -28.55 -2.21 -74.66
CA GLN A 59 -28.13 -2.75 -75.96
C GLN A 59 -28.74 -4.11 -76.28
N LYS A 60 -29.12 -4.91 -75.26
CA LYS A 60 -29.76 -6.22 -75.41
C LYS A 60 -31.29 -6.15 -75.48
N ALA A 61 -31.90 -5.07 -75.00
CA ALA A 61 -33.35 -4.90 -74.96
C ALA A 61 -33.93 -4.81 -76.38
N LYS A 62 -34.79 -5.76 -76.74
CA LYS A 62 -35.60 -5.71 -77.97
C LYS A 62 -36.90 -4.96 -77.69
N PRO A 63 -37.40 -4.13 -78.62
CA PRO A 63 -38.71 -3.50 -78.47
C PRO A 63 -39.79 -4.57 -78.36
N ILE A 64 -40.77 -4.35 -77.49
CA ILE A 64 -41.90 -5.28 -77.32
C ILE A 64 -42.76 -5.24 -78.58
N ASP A 65 -42.96 -6.38 -79.22
CA ASP A 65 -43.85 -6.51 -80.37
C ASP A 65 -45.29 -6.69 -79.91
N TRP A 66 -45.98 -5.57 -79.70
CA TRP A 66 -47.39 -5.57 -79.28
C TRP A 66 -48.33 -6.18 -80.32
N ALA A 67 -47.99 -6.14 -81.61
CA ALA A 67 -48.84 -6.68 -82.67
C ALA A 67 -48.89 -8.20 -82.63
N TYR A 68 -47.78 -8.84 -82.25
CA TYR A 68 -47.74 -10.29 -81.98
C TYR A 68 -48.66 -10.67 -80.81
N TRP A 69 -48.53 -10.00 -79.67
CA TRP A 69 -49.30 -10.34 -78.45
C TRP A 69 -50.79 -10.01 -78.54
N GLU A 70 -51.18 -8.99 -79.30
CA GLU A 70 -52.59 -8.66 -79.57
C GLU A 70 -53.30 -9.73 -80.44
N ASN A 71 -52.53 -10.51 -81.21
CA ASN A 71 -53.04 -11.60 -82.06
C ASN A 71 -53.10 -12.95 -81.32
N GLU A 72 -52.10 -13.25 -80.48
CA GLU A 72 -51.99 -14.52 -79.75
C GLU A 72 -52.91 -14.60 -78.51
N ILE A 73 -53.16 -13.47 -77.84
CA ILE A 73 -53.91 -13.46 -76.57
C ILE A 73 -55.41 -13.23 -76.83
N ALA A 74 -56.26 -14.13 -76.31
CA ALA A 74 -57.71 -14.08 -76.48
C ALA A 74 -58.37 -12.84 -75.81
N HIS A 75 -57.85 -12.38 -74.67
CA HIS A 75 -58.35 -11.21 -73.92
C HIS A 75 -57.68 -9.90 -74.40
N LYS A 76 -58.20 -9.35 -75.50
CA LYS A 76 -57.61 -8.20 -76.20
C LYS A 76 -57.72 -6.86 -75.44
N ASP A 77 -58.71 -6.75 -74.58
CA ASP A 77 -58.96 -5.61 -73.69
C ASP A 77 -57.84 -5.42 -72.65
N LEU A 78 -57.37 -6.51 -72.04
CA LEU A 78 -56.26 -6.48 -71.09
C LEU A 78 -54.93 -6.12 -71.77
N VAL A 79 -54.64 -6.69 -72.94
CA VAL A 79 -53.41 -6.40 -73.69
C VAL A 79 -53.37 -4.93 -74.13
N LYS A 80 -54.49 -4.38 -74.60
CA LYS A 80 -54.59 -2.95 -74.94
C LYS A 80 -54.38 -2.04 -73.73
N CYS A 81 -54.93 -2.40 -72.57
CA CYS A 81 -54.71 -1.64 -71.32
C CYS A 81 -53.24 -1.68 -70.88
N LEU A 82 -52.61 -2.86 -70.93
CA LEU A 82 -51.19 -3.05 -70.63
C LEU A 82 -50.28 -2.26 -71.57
N ARG A 83 -50.56 -2.29 -72.88
CA ARG A 83 -49.84 -1.51 -73.88
C ARG A 83 -49.98 0.00 -73.61
N ALA A 84 -51.19 0.47 -73.37
CA ALA A 84 -51.44 1.89 -73.07
C ALA A 84 -50.71 2.33 -71.80
N HIS A 85 -50.67 1.48 -70.76
CA HIS A 85 -49.90 1.76 -69.54
C HIS A 85 -48.40 1.78 -69.81
N TYR A 86 -47.86 0.80 -70.56
CA TYR A 86 -46.45 0.76 -70.94
C TYR A 86 -46.03 1.99 -71.75
N GLU A 87 -46.77 2.33 -72.80
CA GLU A 87 -46.49 3.51 -73.64
C GLU A 87 -46.63 4.82 -72.84
N GLN A 88 -47.57 4.90 -71.90
CA GLN A 88 -47.68 6.04 -70.99
C GLN A 88 -46.45 6.17 -70.08
N GLN A 89 -46.00 5.07 -69.46
CA GLN A 89 -44.79 5.05 -68.63
C GLN A 89 -43.55 5.38 -69.46
N GLU A 90 -43.40 4.81 -70.66
CA GLU A 90 -42.29 5.09 -71.58
C GLU A 90 -42.24 6.57 -71.98
N ARG A 91 -43.38 7.22 -72.23
CA ARG A 91 -43.45 8.66 -72.47
C ARG A 91 -43.03 9.48 -71.25
N VAL A 92 -43.42 9.08 -70.04
CA VAL A 92 -43.02 9.75 -68.79
C VAL A 92 -41.51 9.62 -68.58
N TYR A 93 -40.95 8.41 -68.69
CA TYR A 93 -39.50 8.20 -68.56
C TYR A 93 -38.71 8.87 -69.68
N GLY A 94 -39.21 8.85 -70.92
CA GLY A 94 -38.63 9.57 -72.05
C GLY A 94 -38.62 11.09 -71.86
N HIS A 95 -39.67 11.65 -71.25
CA HIS A 95 -39.70 13.06 -70.86
C HIS A 95 -38.69 13.37 -69.74
N LEU A 96 -38.61 12.52 -68.71
CA LEU A 96 -37.64 12.67 -67.61
C LEU A 96 -36.18 12.54 -68.07
N LEU A 97 -35.93 11.73 -69.09
CA LEU A 97 -34.62 11.56 -69.74
C LEU A 97 -34.42 12.51 -70.93
N SER A 98 -35.36 13.41 -71.19
CA SER A 98 -35.22 14.38 -72.28
C SER A 98 -34.07 15.34 -71.99
N ALA A 99 -33.39 15.78 -73.05
CA ALA A 99 -32.20 16.63 -72.92
C ALA A 99 -32.49 17.94 -72.17
N ASN A 100 -33.73 18.46 -72.22
CA ASN A 100 -34.12 19.68 -71.53
C ASN A 100 -34.26 19.45 -70.02
N VAL A 101 -34.97 18.39 -69.60
CA VAL A 101 -35.13 18.06 -68.17
C VAL A 101 -33.80 17.64 -67.53
N LEU A 102 -32.95 16.91 -68.26
CA LEU A 102 -31.61 16.56 -67.78
C LEU A 102 -30.70 17.80 -67.66
N LYS A 103 -30.79 18.75 -68.59
CA LYS A 103 -30.06 20.02 -68.50
C LYS A 103 -30.56 20.87 -67.33
N GLU A 104 -31.86 20.94 -67.10
CA GLU A 104 -32.44 21.64 -65.93
C GLU A 104 -31.99 21.01 -64.62
N LYS A 105 -32.02 19.67 -64.51
CA LYS A 105 -31.49 18.95 -63.33
C LYS A 105 -29.98 19.16 -63.15
N ALA A 106 -29.20 19.12 -64.22
CA ALA A 106 -27.76 19.39 -64.16
C ALA A 106 -27.48 20.84 -63.73
N GLN A 107 -28.25 21.81 -64.22
CA GLN A 107 -28.17 23.21 -63.82
C GLN A 107 -28.61 23.41 -62.35
N GLN A 108 -29.61 22.70 -61.86
CA GLN A 108 -30.00 22.70 -60.45
C GLN A 108 -28.92 22.10 -59.53
N ILE A 109 -28.23 21.04 -59.97
CA ILE A 109 -27.10 20.45 -59.23
C ILE A 109 -25.88 21.39 -59.24
N ALA A 110 -25.65 22.10 -60.35
CA ALA A 110 -24.56 23.05 -60.53
C ALA A 110 -24.82 24.42 -59.87
N ASN A 111 -26.08 24.82 -59.66
CA ASN A 111 -26.44 26.04 -58.96
C ASN A 111 -26.11 25.91 -57.47
N LYS A 112 -25.10 26.66 -57.03
CA LYS A 112 -24.56 26.61 -55.67
C LYS A 112 -25.61 26.89 -54.58
N ASN A 113 -26.56 27.79 -54.85
CA ASN A 113 -27.55 28.26 -53.87
C ASN A 113 -28.54 27.19 -53.35
N THR A 114 -28.71 26.05 -54.01
CA THR A 114 -29.60 24.96 -53.54
C THR A 114 -28.87 23.80 -52.85
N ASN A 115 -27.54 23.70 -53.00
CA ASN A 115 -26.67 22.66 -52.44
C ASN A 115 -25.46 23.26 -51.70
N ASP A 116 -25.60 24.47 -51.16
CA ASP A 116 -24.50 25.26 -50.58
C ASP A 116 -23.74 24.52 -49.48
N MET A 117 -24.42 23.63 -48.75
CA MET A 117 -23.84 22.90 -47.63
C MET A 117 -22.88 21.78 -48.05
N SER A 118 -22.95 21.24 -49.28
CA SER A 118 -22.09 20.12 -49.71
C SER A 118 -20.88 20.55 -50.54
N TRP A 119 -21.02 21.55 -51.41
CA TRP A 119 -19.89 22.08 -52.19
C TRP A 119 -18.98 22.99 -51.36
N SER A 120 -19.51 23.73 -50.39
CA SER A 120 -18.68 24.53 -49.47
C SER A 120 -17.78 23.65 -48.59
N LEU A 121 -18.22 22.44 -48.21
CA LEU A 121 -17.39 21.48 -47.49
C LEU A 121 -16.20 20.99 -48.34
N LEU A 122 -16.41 20.78 -49.65
CA LEU A 122 -15.33 20.44 -50.56
C LEU A 122 -14.35 21.62 -50.74
N ASP A 123 -14.87 22.84 -50.93
CA ASP A 123 -14.04 24.05 -51.05
C ASP A 123 -13.19 24.26 -49.77
N ASN A 124 -13.77 24.03 -48.59
CA ASN A 124 -13.05 24.07 -47.31
C ASN A 124 -11.99 22.97 -47.19
N ALA A 125 -12.29 21.75 -47.64
CA ALA A 125 -11.31 20.65 -47.65
C ALA A 125 -10.15 20.94 -48.61
N VAL A 126 -10.42 21.55 -49.76
CA VAL A 126 -9.39 21.99 -50.72
C VAL A 126 -8.54 23.11 -50.12
N ALA A 127 -9.15 24.11 -49.47
CA ALA A 127 -8.43 25.18 -48.80
C ALA A 127 -7.51 24.66 -47.68
N SER A 128 -8.01 23.72 -46.87
CA SER A 128 -7.24 23.05 -45.82
C SER A 128 -6.06 22.24 -46.39
N CYS A 129 -6.31 21.47 -47.46
CA CYS A 129 -5.26 20.72 -48.17
C CYS A 129 -4.17 21.66 -48.72
N LEU A 130 -4.56 22.77 -49.34
CA LEU A 130 -3.61 23.77 -49.84
C LEU A 130 -2.78 24.41 -48.72
N ALA A 131 -3.37 24.69 -47.56
CA ALA A 131 -2.65 25.21 -46.41
C ALA A 131 -1.63 24.19 -45.87
N ALA A 132 -2.03 22.93 -45.75
CA ALA A 132 -1.15 21.84 -45.31
C ALA A 132 0.01 21.59 -46.29
N VAL A 133 -0.26 21.64 -47.60
CA VAL A 133 0.78 21.53 -48.64
C VAL A 133 1.76 22.71 -48.57
N LYS A 134 1.28 23.95 -48.38
CA LYS A 134 2.17 25.10 -48.19
C LYS A 134 3.06 24.96 -46.96
N GLN A 135 2.52 24.45 -45.85
CA GLN A 135 3.30 24.24 -44.64
C GLN A 135 4.34 23.11 -44.82
N SER A 136 3.99 22.03 -45.50
CA SER A 136 4.93 20.94 -45.76
C SER A 136 6.03 21.36 -46.73
N GLU A 137 5.71 22.15 -47.76
CA GLU A 137 6.69 22.78 -48.64
C GLU A 137 7.63 23.73 -47.88
N ASP A 138 7.12 24.52 -46.94
CA ASP A 138 7.96 25.39 -46.09
C ASP A 138 8.93 24.58 -45.20
N ILE A 139 8.47 23.49 -44.59
CA ILE A 139 9.33 22.58 -43.81
C ILE A 139 10.42 21.96 -44.71
N LEU A 140 10.05 21.51 -45.90
CA LEU A 140 10.99 20.94 -46.87
C LEU A 140 12.01 21.98 -47.32
N ASN A 141 11.58 23.21 -47.60
CA ASN A 141 12.46 24.31 -47.99
C ASN A 141 13.42 24.69 -46.86
N LYS A 142 12.95 24.74 -45.61
CA LYS A 142 13.80 24.97 -44.42
C LYS A 142 14.81 23.83 -44.21
N GLY A 143 14.38 22.58 -44.38
CA GLY A 143 15.28 21.42 -44.34
C GLY A 143 16.34 21.47 -45.45
N ALA A 144 15.96 21.83 -46.68
CA ALA A 144 16.88 22.00 -47.80
C ALA A 144 17.86 23.15 -47.54
N ALA A 145 17.40 24.27 -46.98
CA ALA A 145 18.25 25.38 -46.57
C ALA A 145 19.25 24.96 -45.48
N ALA A 146 18.83 24.18 -44.48
CA ALA A 146 19.72 23.67 -43.43
C ALA A 146 20.80 22.72 -44.00
N LEU A 147 20.43 21.82 -44.92
CA LEU A 147 21.40 20.96 -45.61
C LEU A 147 22.37 21.76 -46.47
N TRP A 148 21.87 22.79 -47.15
CA TRP A 148 22.71 23.69 -47.94
C TRP A 148 23.71 24.42 -47.05
N ILE A 149 23.28 24.99 -45.93
CA ILE A 149 24.17 25.63 -44.93
C ILE A 149 25.21 24.62 -44.43
N SER A 150 24.78 23.41 -44.02
CA SER A 150 25.69 22.38 -43.52
C SER A 150 26.73 21.95 -44.54
N TYR A 151 26.42 21.93 -45.84
CA TYR A 151 27.36 21.57 -46.90
C TYR A 151 28.37 22.68 -47.19
N HIS A 152 27.97 23.94 -47.02
CA HIS A 152 28.81 25.10 -47.31
C HIS A 152 29.56 25.63 -46.08
N ASN A 153 29.26 25.11 -44.88
CA ASN A 153 30.04 25.41 -43.68
C ASN A 153 31.48 24.89 -43.84
N PRO A 154 32.49 25.68 -43.42
CA PRO A 154 33.86 25.19 -43.38
C PRO A 154 33.98 24.05 -42.35
N PRO A 155 35.01 23.18 -42.47
CA PRO A 155 35.27 22.15 -41.45
C PRO A 155 35.41 22.78 -40.07
N LEU A 156 34.73 22.22 -39.06
CA LEU A 156 34.73 22.74 -37.69
C LEU A 156 36.16 22.85 -37.10
N SER A 157 37.09 21.98 -37.53
CA SER A 157 38.48 22.02 -37.09
C SER A 157 39.31 23.19 -37.67
N ALA A 158 38.83 23.84 -38.72
CA ALA A 158 39.49 24.98 -39.38
C ALA A 158 38.91 26.34 -38.96
N LEU A 159 37.82 26.33 -38.16
CA LEU A 159 37.14 27.51 -37.68
C LEU A 159 37.78 28.03 -36.39
N ASN A 160 37.85 29.35 -36.23
CA ASN A 160 38.30 29.94 -34.98
C ASN A 160 37.20 29.78 -33.92
N THR A 161 37.56 29.27 -32.73
CA THR A 161 36.62 29.04 -31.62
C THR A 161 35.87 30.30 -31.20
N ASN A 162 36.53 31.46 -31.19
CA ASN A 162 35.88 32.72 -30.84
C ASN A 162 34.91 33.20 -31.91
N GLU A 163 35.21 32.96 -33.20
CA GLU A 163 34.28 33.30 -34.30
C GLU A 163 33.05 32.39 -34.27
N TRP A 164 33.24 31.09 -33.97
CA TRP A 164 32.12 30.17 -33.76
C TRP A 164 31.26 30.60 -32.57
N LEU A 165 31.89 30.92 -31.43
CA LEU A 165 31.15 31.35 -30.24
C LEU A 165 30.44 32.69 -30.47
N ASP A 166 31.04 33.64 -31.18
CA ASP A 166 30.38 34.91 -31.56
C ASP A 166 29.12 34.68 -32.43
N SER A 167 29.16 33.64 -33.28
CA SER A 167 28.00 33.27 -34.11
C SER A 167 26.87 32.56 -33.36
N ASP A 168 27.15 31.92 -32.21
CA ASP A 168 26.18 31.11 -31.47
C ASP A 168 25.82 31.72 -30.11
N LEU A 169 24.69 32.40 -30.06
CA LEU A 169 24.19 33.07 -28.85
C LEU A 169 23.75 32.09 -27.75
N TYR A 170 23.42 30.83 -28.09
CA TYR A 170 22.98 29.85 -27.10
C TYR A 170 24.17 29.33 -26.30
N TRP A 171 25.24 28.93 -26.97
CA TRP A 171 26.44 28.42 -26.31
C TRP A 171 27.23 29.53 -25.62
N GLN A 172 27.11 30.79 -26.04
CA GLN A 172 27.61 31.94 -25.24
C GLN A 172 27.01 31.97 -23.84
N ALA A 173 25.68 31.89 -23.72
CA ALA A 173 25.00 31.89 -22.42
C ALA A 173 25.38 30.65 -21.59
N PHE A 174 25.58 29.51 -22.23
CA PHE A 174 26.04 28.29 -21.54
C PHE A 174 27.46 28.43 -20.99
N VAL A 175 28.38 28.99 -21.77
CA VAL A 175 29.76 29.26 -21.33
C VAL A 175 29.77 30.31 -20.22
N GLU A 176 29.00 31.38 -20.34
CA GLU A 176 28.87 32.41 -19.31
C GLU A 176 28.33 31.81 -18.00
N LYS A 177 27.26 31.02 -18.06
CA LYS A 177 26.65 30.34 -16.91
C LYS A 177 27.68 29.57 -16.07
N HIS A 178 28.56 28.81 -16.73
CA HIS A 178 29.47 27.90 -16.03
C HIS A 178 30.85 28.48 -15.76
N PHE A 179 31.36 29.33 -16.64
CA PHE A 179 32.76 29.79 -16.57
C PHE A 179 32.91 31.28 -16.28
N PHE A 180 31.83 32.06 -16.37
CA PHE A 180 31.83 33.45 -15.89
C PHE A 180 31.25 33.55 -14.48
N TYR A 181 30.03 33.02 -14.25
CA TYR A 181 29.38 33.10 -12.92
C TYR A 181 30.00 32.16 -11.88
N SER A 182 30.79 31.16 -12.29
CA SER A 182 31.50 30.27 -11.38
C SER A 182 32.95 30.09 -11.82
N GLN A 183 33.85 30.10 -10.84
CA GLN A 183 35.30 29.93 -11.05
C GLN A 183 35.77 28.50 -10.78
N TYR A 184 34.87 27.61 -10.34
CA TYR A 184 35.18 26.26 -9.88
C TYR A 184 34.50 25.16 -10.71
N GLN A 185 33.83 25.52 -11.81
CA GLN A 185 33.26 24.50 -12.70
C GLN A 185 34.37 23.71 -13.39
N PRO A 186 34.16 22.40 -13.60
CA PRO A 186 35.11 21.59 -14.36
C PRO A 186 35.15 22.07 -15.81
N GLY A 187 36.35 22.13 -16.40
CA GLY A 187 36.58 22.49 -17.80
C GLY A 187 36.18 21.38 -18.79
N VAL A 188 35.00 20.81 -18.61
CA VAL A 188 34.42 19.76 -19.46
C VAL A 188 33.42 20.37 -20.43
N ALA A 189 33.13 19.66 -21.53
CA ALA A 189 32.24 20.15 -22.58
C ALA A 189 30.78 20.31 -22.08
N ASP A 190 30.33 19.44 -21.18
CA ASP A 190 28.98 19.51 -20.59
C ASP A 190 29.03 19.38 -19.05
N PRO A 191 29.17 20.52 -18.35
CA PRO A 191 29.12 20.56 -16.88
C PRO A 191 27.75 20.19 -16.29
N GLU A 192 26.68 20.15 -17.10
CA GLU A 192 25.32 19.82 -16.65
C GLU A 192 24.96 18.34 -16.87
N SER A 193 25.90 17.56 -17.42
CA SER A 193 25.68 16.13 -17.65
C SER A 193 25.36 15.41 -16.32
N PRO A 194 24.47 14.40 -16.33
CA PRO A 194 24.11 13.67 -15.11
C PRO A 194 25.30 13.06 -14.36
N ALA A 195 26.35 12.66 -15.10
CA ALA A 195 27.57 12.12 -14.53
C ALA A 195 28.31 13.17 -13.67
N VAL A 196 28.47 14.39 -14.18
CA VAL A 196 29.15 15.49 -13.47
C VAL A 196 28.32 15.94 -12.27
N CYS A 197 27.00 16.03 -12.40
CA CYS A 197 26.10 16.39 -11.30
C CYS A 197 26.15 15.37 -10.14
N GLU A 198 26.13 14.07 -10.45
CA GLU A 198 26.22 13.02 -9.43
C GLU A 198 27.61 12.93 -8.80
N GLU A 199 28.68 13.17 -9.56
CA GLU A 199 30.03 13.26 -9.02
C GLU A 199 30.17 14.45 -8.05
N ALA A 200 29.67 15.63 -8.43
CA ALA A 200 29.64 16.79 -7.56
C ALA A 200 28.83 16.55 -6.29
N ARG A 201 27.68 15.86 -6.39
CA ARG A 201 26.85 15.47 -5.23
C ARG A 201 27.59 14.51 -4.30
N LYS A 202 28.26 13.49 -4.84
CA LYS A 202 29.05 12.54 -4.06
C LYS A 202 30.21 13.23 -3.36
N ASP A 203 30.92 14.11 -4.06
CA ASP A 203 32.02 14.87 -3.48
C ASP A 203 31.54 15.85 -2.40
N TRP A 204 30.36 16.44 -2.57
CA TRP A 204 29.72 17.24 -1.52
C TRP A 204 29.44 16.41 -0.27
N HIS A 205 28.77 15.26 -0.39
CA HIS A 205 28.53 14.36 0.75
C HIS A 205 29.83 13.92 1.41
N LYS A 206 30.85 13.54 0.62
CA LYS A 206 32.16 13.15 1.15
C LYS A 206 32.82 14.25 1.96
N ARG A 207 32.79 15.50 1.48
CA ARG A 207 33.38 16.64 2.18
C ARG A 207 32.61 16.99 3.45
N VAL A 208 31.28 17.01 3.38
CA VAL A 208 30.41 17.29 4.54
C VAL A 208 30.60 16.24 5.63
N ASN A 209 30.57 14.96 5.25
CA ASN A 209 30.79 13.85 6.18
C ASN A 209 32.20 13.88 6.78
N LYS A 210 33.24 14.03 5.95
CA LYS A 210 34.62 14.13 6.46
C LYS A 210 34.81 15.29 7.45
N PHE A 211 34.07 16.38 7.28
CA PHE A 211 34.15 17.53 8.16
C PHE A 211 33.40 17.31 9.48
N ASN A 212 32.16 16.80 9.42
CA ASN A 212 31.25 16.73 10.57
C ASN A 212 31.30 15.40 11.33
N ASP A 213 31.56 14.28 10.65
CA ASP A 213 31.45 12.95 11.24
C ASP A 213 32.49 12.75 12.35
N ARG A 214 32.04 12.11 13.43
CA ARG A 214 32.92 11.56 14.46
C ARG A 214 33.74 10.41 13.85
N SER A 215 35.05 10.61 13.73
CA SER A 215 35.99 9.64 13.17
C SER A 215 37.35 9.72 13.88
N ASP A 216 38.24 8.77 13.59
CA ASP A 216 39.62 8.76 14.12
C ASP A 216 40.44 9.99 13.69
N THR A 217 40.02 10.67 12.62
CA THR A 217 40.61 11.92 12.13
C THR A 217 39.58 13.04 12.13
N PRO A 218 39.11 13.49 13.30
CA PRO A 218 38.03 14.46 13.38
C PRO A 218 38.51 15.84 12.94
N LEU A 219 37.68 16.53 12.13
CA LEU A 219 37.92 17.93 11.77
C LEU A 219 37.13 18.87 12.67
N LEU A 220 35.79 18.75 12.66
CA LEU A 220 34.91 19.59 13.49
C LEU A 220 34.71 19.03 14.91
N TYR A 221 34.70 17.71 15.04
CA TYR A 221 34.46 17.03 16.32
C TYR A 221 35.68 17.17 17.25
N ASN A 222 35.85 18.35 17.85
CA ASN A 222 36.95 18.69 18.75
C ASN A 222 36.42 19.56 19.91
N PHE A 223 36.93 19.34 21.13
CA PHE A 223 36.50 20.02 22.36
C PHE A 223 34.99 19.90 22.68
N VAL A 224 34.41 18.71 22.45
CA VAL A 224 32.97 18.49 22.67
C VAL A 224 32.72 17.93 24.08
N ASP A 225 32.47 18.83 25.05
CA ASP A 225 32.07 18.45 26.42
C ASP A 225 30.56 18.20 26.54
N THR A 226 29.76 18.87 25.71
CA THR A 226 28.30 18.70 25.64
C THR A 226 27.91 18.27 24.24
N LEU A 227 27.41 17.04 24.12
CA LEU A 227 27.10 16.44 22.82
C LEU A 227 25.77 17.01 22.27
N PRO A 228 25.70 17.29 20.96
CA PRO A 228 24.42 17.55 20.30
C PRO A 228 23.57 16.28 20.27
N SER A 229 22.27 16.44 20.03
CA SER A 229 21.27 15.37 20.05
C SER A 229 21.68 14.10 19.28
N TRP A 230 22.12 14.27 18.02
CA TRP A 230 22.46 13.14 17.15
C TRP A 230 23.65 12.34 17.69
N GLU A 231 24.74 13.00 18.04
CA GLU A 231 25.94 12.35 18.61
C GLU A 231 25.67 11.76 19.99
N TYR A 232 24.90 12.47 20.82
CA TYR A 232 24.48 11.99 22.14
C TYR A 232 23.72 10.66 22.02
N TYR A 233 22.73 10.59 21.14
CA TYR A 233 21.97 9.36 20.95
C TYR A 233 22.74 8.29 20.19
N ASP A 234 23.67 8.62 19.29
CA ASP A 234 24.49 7.62 18.60
C ASP A 234 25.49 6.96 19.57
N ILE A 235 26.19 7.76 20.37
CA ILE A 235 27.18 7.27 21.35
C ILE A 235 26.47 6.48 22.47
N HIS A 236 25.46 7.07 23.09
CA HIS A 236 24.74 6.45 24.21
C HIS A 236 23.66 5.45 23.78
N ARG A 237 23.65 5.07 22.49
CA ARG A 237 22.92 3.90 21.99
C ARG A 237 23.69 2.61 22.21
N GLN A 238 25.03 2.60 22.06
CA GLN A 238 25.85 1.42 22.35
C GLN A 238 25.87 1.10 23.86
N GLU A 239 25.69 2.12 24.69
CA GLU A 239 25.46 1.97 26.14
C GLU A 239 23.96 1.79 26.49
N GLY A 240 23.11 1.60 25.46
CA GLY A 240 21.73 1.11 25.48
C GLY A 240 20.66 1.90 26.26
N LYS A 241 20.98 3.06 26.83
CA LYS A 241 20.10 3.71 27.82
C LYS A 241 19.30 4.87 27.27
N ALA A 242 19.98 5.94 26.84
CA ALA A 242 19.32 7.24 26.73
C ALA A 242 18.29 7.32 25.59
N PHE A 243 18.63 6.84 24.38
CA PHE A 243 17.71 6.94 23.24
C PHE A 243 16.43 6.13 23.44
N ILE A 244 16.56 4.89 23.91
CA ILE A 244 15.41 3.99 24.12
C ILE A 244 14.52 4.57 25.23
N GLU A 245 15.08 4.96 26.37
CA GLU A 245 14.33 5.55 27.48
C GLU A 245 13.63 6.85 27.07
N HIS A 246 14.34 7.77 26.41
CA HIS A 246 13.79 9.05 25.97
C HIS A 246 12.69 8.86 24.92
N MET A 247 12.88 7.93 23.98
CA MET A 247 11.87 7.61 22.95
C MET A 247 10.64 6.97 23.58
N MET A 248 10.80 5.95 24.43
CA MET A 248 9.69 5.32 25.14
C MET A 248 8.93 6.34 25.98
N TYR A 249 9.64 7.15 26.75
CA TYR A 249 9.04 8.22 27.55
C TYR A 249 8.26 9.19 26.66
N TYR A 250 8.83 9.66 25.55
CA TYR A 250 8.14 10.55 24.61
C TYR A 250 6.85 9.92 24.06
N LEU A 251 6.91 8.67 23.57
CA LEU A 251 5.75 7.97 23.01
C LEU A 251 4.66 7.74 24.07
N ILE A 252 5.04 7.39 25.30
CA ILE A 252 4.10 7.16 26.41
C ILE A 252 3.58 8.50 26.96
N ARG A 253 4.39 9.56 27.03
CA ARG A 253 4.00 10.84 27.59
C ARG A 253 3.09 11.66 26.66
N THR A 254 3.26 11.51 25.35
CA THR A 254 2.55 12.33 24.34
C THR A 254 1.53 11.56 23.53
N GLY A 255 1.72 10.24 23.36
CA GLY A 255 0.91 9.43 22.45
C GLY A 255 1.11 9.77 20.98
N GLY A 256 2.29 10.32 20.63
CA GLY A 256 2.69 10.69 19.28
C GLY A 256 3.44 9.60 18.51
N ASP A 257 3.94 10.00 17.33
CA ASP A 257 4.73 9.16 16.43
C ASP A 257 6.22 9.49 16.59
N TYR A 258 7.10 8.50 16.39
CA TYR A 258 8.56 8.64 16.46
C TYR A 258 9.10 9.70 15.49
N ARG A 259 8.39 9.99 14.39
CA ARG A 259 8.75 11.05 13.43
C ARG A 259 8.79 12.46 14.03
N PHE A 260 8.09 12.68 15.14
CA PHE A 260 8.05 13.96 15.86
C PHE A 260 8.86 13.91 17.16
N PHE A 261 9.78 12.94 17.29
CA PHE A 261 10.68 12.89 18.43
C PHE A 261 11.45 14.21 18.56
N PRO A 262 11.40 14.88 19.72
CA PRO A 262 12.02 16.18 19.88
C PRO A 262 13.55 16.06 19.81
N GLU A 263 14.18 17.00 19.14
CA GLU A 263 15.65 17.05 19.05
C GLU A 263 16.29 17.17 20.43
N LEU A 264 15.74 18.04 21.28
CA LEU A 264 16.14 18.18 22.68
C LEU A 264 14.95 17.86 23.59
N VAL A 265 15.18 16.93 24.51
CA VAL A 265 14.17 16.50 25.49
C VAL A 265 14.05 17.57 26.58
N PRO A 266 12.82 17.99 26.96
CA PRO A 266 12.62 18.93 28.06
C PRO A 266 13.22 18.41 29.38
N TRP A 267 13.84 19.29 30.16
CA TRP A 267 14.47 18.92 31.44
C TRP A 267 13.45 18.31 32.44
N GLN A 268 12.18 18.69 32.36
CA GLN A 268 11.12 18.11 33.19
C GLN A 268 10.94 16.62 32.90
N TRP A 269 11.07 16.22 31.64
CA TRP A 269 10.99 14.82 31.24
C TRP A 269 12.22 14.06 31.70
N LEU A 270 13.40 14.67 31.60
CA LEU A 270 14.64 14.08 32.12
C LEU A 270 14.54 13.85 33.64
N GLY A 271 14.04 14.82 34.40
CA GLY A 271 13.84 14.67 35.85
C GLY A 271 12.90 13.51 36.20
N ASP A 272 11.78 13.38 35.48
CA ASP A 272 10.84 12.28 35.70
C ASP A 272 11.42 10.93 35.27
N ILE A 273 12.19 10.87 34.16
CA ILE A 273 12.90 9.66 33.74
C ILE A 273 13.86 9.19 34.85
N GLU A 274 14.62 10.11 35.48
CA GLU A 274 15.48 9.77 36.61
C GLU A 274 14.70 9.26 37.82
N ASP A 275 13.56 9.86 38.14
CA ASP A 275 12.69 9.42 39.24
C ASP A 275 12.12 8.01 38.99
N GLN A 276 11.68 7.72 37.75
CA GLN A 276 11.23 6.38 37.37
C GLN A 276 12.39 5.37 37.41
N ARG A 277 13.58 5.76 36.95
CA ARG A 277 14.79 4.92 37.01
C ARG A 277 15.15 4.60 38.45
N TYR A 278 15.14 5.59 39.34
CA TYR A 278 15.38 5.40 40.78
C TYR A 278 14.38 4.43 41.39
N ARG A 279 13.08 4.58 41.08
CA ARG A 279 12.03 3.68 41.58
C ARG A 279 12.30 2.23 41.17
N PHE A 280 12.51 1.99 39.87
CA PHE A 280 12.81 0.65 39.35
C PHE A 280 14.08 0.05 39.99
N LEU A 281 15.19 0.80 39.96
CA LEU A 281 16.46 0.34 40.51
C LEU A 281 16.38 0.06 42.01
N SER A 282 15.61 0.86 42.77
CA SER A 282 15.44 0.64 44.21
C SER A 282 14.77 -0.72 44.50
N VAL A 283 13.80 -1.13 43.70
CA VAL A 283 13.09 -2.41 43.83
C VAL A 283 13.97 -3.56 43.36
N ALA A 284 14.53 -3.46 42.16
CA ALA A 284 15.37 -4.49 41.57
C ALA A 284 16.64 -4.74 42.40
N GLN A 285 17.25 -3.68 42.94
CA GLN A 285 18.47 -3.79 43.75
C GLN A 285 18.21 -4.45 45.10
N ARG A 286 17.13 -4.07 45.79
CA ARG A 286 16.76 -4.70 47.06
C ARG A 286 16.51 -6.19 46.85
N ARG A 287 15.77 -6.54 45.80
CA ARG A 287 15.47 -7.91 45.44
C ARG A 287 16.73 -8.70 45.11
N ARG A 288 17.59 -8.17 44.23
CA ARG A 288 18.91 -8.74 43.93
C ARG A 288 19.73 -9.00 45.19
N SER A 289 19.86 -8.00 46.06
CA SER A 289 20.66 -8.12 47.28
C SER A 289 20.16 -9.22 48.23
N ALA A 290 18.83 -9.38 48.35
CA ALA A 290 18.23 -10.42 49.18
C ALA A 290 18.52 -11.81 48.61
N PHE A 291 18.31 -12.01 47.31
CA PHE A 291 18.61 -13.27 46.64
C PHE A 291 20.09 -13.60 46.69
N GLN A 292 20.95 -12.68 46.25
CA GLN A 292 22.40 -12.85 46.19
C GLN A 292 23.00 -13.18 47.57
N SER A 293 22.55 -12.49 48.62
CA SER A 293 23.04 -12.75 49.98
C SER A 293 22.55 -14.11 50.50
N SER A 294 21.33 -14.51 50.15
CA SER A 294 20.76 -15.81 50.56
C SER A 294 21.39 -17.00 49.81
N SER A 295 21.71 -16.83 48.53
CA SER A 295 22.34 -17.85 47.68
C SER A 295 23.87 -17.87 47.80
N LEU A 296 24.45 -16.87 48.48
CA LEU A 296 25.90 -16.62 48.52
C LEU A 296 26.52 -16.55 47.11
N SER A 297 25.76 -16.11 46.11
CA SER A 297 26.26 -16.02 44.74
C SER A 297 27.21 -14.83 44.60
N ARG A 298 28.33 -15.05 43.89
CA ARG A 298 29.33 -14.02 43.63
C ARG A 298 28.72 -12.84 42.87
N GLU A 299 27.89 -13.13 41.89
CA GLU A 299 27.22 -12.16 41.04
C GLU A 299 25.78 -12.61 40.76
N GLN A 300 24.88 -11.63 40.62
CA GLN A 300 23.48 -11.84 40.29
C GLN A 300 23.02 -10.67 39.41
N PRO A 301 22.31 -10.90 38.30
CA PRO A 301 21.73 -9.81 37.51
C PRO A 301 20.60 -9.12 38.27
N LEU A 302 20.34 -7.85 37.92
CA LEU A 302 19.10 -7.19 38.31
C LEU A 302 17.94 -7.83 37.53
N ASP A 303 16.75 -7.87 38.11
CA ASP A 303 15.57 -8.31 37.37
C ASP A 303 15.41 -7.46 36.09
N LEU A 304 15.10 -8.11 34.95
CA LEU A 304 14.91 -7.49 33.62
C LEU A 304 16.17 -6.89 32.96
N LEU A 305 17.34 -7.01 33.59
CA LEU A 305 18.60 -6.50 33.05
C LEU A 305 19.65 -7.61 32.96
N PRO A 306 20.55 -7.59 31.96
CA PRO A 306 21.64 -8.54 31.90
C PRO A 306 22.66 -8.31 33.02
N LEU A 307 23.56 -9.28 33.19
CA LEU A 307 24.67 -9.16 34.14
C LEU A 307 25.69 -8.11 33.65
N ASP A 308 26.06 -8.19 32.37
CA ASP A 308 26.90 -7.21 31.69
C ASP A 308 26.03 -6.20 30.94
N MET A 309 25.89 -5.01 31.52
CA MET A 309 25.10 -3.92 30.98
C MET A 309 25.78 -3.18 29.81
N GLU A 310 27.09 -3.34 29.63
CA GLU A 310 27.83 -2.60 28.61
C GLU A 310 27.83 -3.37 27.28
N HIS A 311 27.91 -4.70 27.33
CA HIS A 311 28.02 -5.52 26.12
C HIS A 311 26.72 -6.23 25.72
N ASP A 312 25.90 -6.66 26.69
CA ASP A 312 24.75 -7.54 26.42
C ASP A 312 23.39 -6.81 26.44
N LEU A 313 23.35 -5.52 26.82
CA LEU A 313 22.10 -4.79 27.03
C LEU A 313 21.22 -4.72 25.79
N ASP A 314 21.77 -4.34 24.64
CA ASP A 314 21.00 -4.21 23.41
C ASP A 314 20.39 -5.55 22.98
N GLY A 315 21.18 -6.62 23.02
CA GLY A 315 20.71 -7.97 22.70
C GLY A 315 19.63 -8.45 23.67
N HIS A 316 19.79 -8.15 24.96
CA HIS A 316 18.82 -8.49 25.99
C HIS A 316 17.50 -7.72 25.83
N LEU A 317 17.56 -6.38 25.69
CA LEU A 317 16.39 -5.52 25.50
C LEU A 317 15.64 -5.86 24.23
N MET A 318 16.35 -6.09 23.11
CA MET A 318 15.72 -6.47 21.85
C MET A 318 14.96 -7.80 21.97
N LYS A 319 15.56 -8.80 22.63
CA LYS A 319 14.88 -10.08 22.93
C LYS A 319 13.66 -9.89 23.81
N HIS A 320 13.77 -9.04 24.83
CA HIS A 320 12.68 -8.75 25.77
C HIS A 320 11.51 -8.06 25.06
N PHE A 321 11.75 -6.95 24.36
CA PHE A 321 10.71 -6.21 23.63
C PHE A 321 10.07 -7.03 22.51
N THR A 322 10.86 -7.82 21.78
CA THR A 322 10.31 -8.72 20.74
C THR A 322 9.40 -9.78 21.35
N ALA A 323 9.78 -10.36 22.49
CA ALA A 323 8.95 -11.33 23.20
C ALA A 323 7.66 -10.67 23.73
N GLU A 324 7.77 -9.51 24.37
CA GLU A 324 6.62 -8.79 24.91
C GLU A 324 5.65 -8.37 23.79
N ALA A 325 6.15 -7.82 22.69
CA ALA A 325 5.34 -7.47 21.52
C ALA A 325 4.65 -8.70 20.91
N ALA A 326 5.32 -9.85 20.85
CA ALA A 326 4.72 -11.10 20.39
C ALA A 326 3.61 -11.60 21.33
N HIS A 327 3.82 -11.53 22.65
CA HIS A 327 2.81 -11.90 23.65
C HIS A 327 1.58 -10.99 23.58
N VAL A 328 1.79 -9.67 23.45
CA VAL A 328 0.70 -8.71 23.28
C VAL A 328 -0.04 -8.96 21.97
N SER A 329 0.66 -9.19 20.86
CA SER A 329 0.04 -9.47 19.56
C SER A 329 -0.79 -10.75 19.58
N ALA A 330 -0.30 -11.82 20.23
CA ALA A 330 -1.04 -13.06 20.40
C ALA A 330 -2.28 -12.87 21.29
N ALA A 331 -2.17 -12.09 22.36
CA ALA A 331 -3.29 -11.74 23.23
C ALA A 331 -4.36 -10.92 22.48
N VAL A 332 -3.94 -9.93 21.69
CA VAL A 332 -4.83 -9.12 20.83
C VAL A 332 -5.52 -10.00 19.80
N GLY A 333 -4.78 -10.85 19.08
CA GLY A 333 -5.36 -11.80 18.13
C GLY A 333 -6.41 -12.72 18.76
N ARG A 334 -6.15 -13.23 19.97
CA ARG A 334 -7.13 -14.04 20.73
C ARG A 334 -8.39 -13.25 21.09
N LEU A 335 -8.24 -11.98 21.48
CA LEU A 335 -9.37 -11.12 21.82
C LEU A 335 -10.18 -10.71 20.58
N MET A 336 -9.54 -10.52 19.43
CA MET A 336 -10.21 -10.19 18.17
C MET A 336 -11.16 -11.32 17.71
N VAL A 337 -10.76 -12.58 17.86
CA VAL A 337 -11.62 -13.75 17.49
C VAL A 337 -12.98 -13.72 18.20
N SER A 338 -13.03 -13.25 19.45
CA SER A 338 -14.26 -13.16 20.24
C SER A 338 -14.85 -11.75 20.26
N PHE A 339 -14.45 -10.87 19.34
CA PHE A 339 -14.82 -9.46 19.29
C PHE A 339 -14.64 -8.71 20.63
N SER A 340 -13.72 -9.17 21.46
CA SER A 340 -13.46 -8.64 22.80
C SER A 340 -12.31 -7.61 22.81
N PHE A 341 -11.62 -7.41 21.68
CA PHE A 341 -10.57 -6.41 21.54
C PHE A 341 -11.18 -5.01 21.35
N LEU A 342 -10.97 -4.11 22.32
CA LEU A 342 -11.41 -2.70 22.27
C LEU A 342 -12.89 -2.50 21.89
N CYS A 343 -13.80 -3.23 22.53
CA CYS A 343 -15.25 -3.16 22.29
C CYS A 343 -15.99 -2.11 23.13
N ASP A 344 -15.31 -1.04 23.58
CA ASP A 344 -15.93 -0.01 24.43
C ASP A 344 -17.09 0.72 23.72
N PRO A 345 -18.22 1.02 24.41
CA PRO A 345 -18.43 0.93 25.87
C PRO A 345 -18.92 -0.44 26.37
N PHE A 346 -18.90 -1.48 25.53
CA PHE A 346 -19.25 -2.83 25.95
C PHE A 346 -18.11 -3.48 26.72
N ILE A 347 -18.45 -4.31 27.71
CA ILE A 347 -17.49 -5.04 28.53
C ILE A 347 -17.67 -6.54 28.27
N PRO A 348 -16.68 -7.23 27.69
CA PRO A 348 -16.78 -8.65 27.38
C PRO A 348 -16.66 -9.48 28.66
N CYS A 349 -17.53 -10.47 28.81
CA CYS A 349 -17.59 -11.38 29.94
C CYS A 349 -17.65 -12.83 29.43
N SER A 350 -16.67 -13.64 29.81
CA SER A 350 -16.56 -15.06 29.44
C SER A 350 -16.83 -16.01 30.61
N SER A 351 -17.14 -15.50 31.80
CA SER A 351 -17.48 -16.32 32.99
C SER A 351 -18.54 -15.66 33.86
N LEU A 352 -19.27 -16.46 34.65
CA LEU A 352 -20.26 -15.92 35.59
C LEU A 352 -19.63 -14.97 36.63
N ARG A 353 -18.41 -15.27 37.09
CA ARG A 353 -17.66 -14.42 38.04
C ARG A 353 -17.31 -13.07 37.43
N SER A 354 -16.87 -13.04 36.16
CA SER A 354 -16.61 -11.78 35.45
C SER A 354 -17.89 -10.95 35.31
N ALA A 355 -19.01 -11.59 34.96
CA ALA A 355 -20.28 -10.91 34.81
C ALA A 355 -20.78 -10.26 36.11
N ILE A 356 -20.74 -10.99 37.24
CA ILE A 356 -21.11 -10.43 38.55
C ILE A 356 -20.22 -9.24 38.91
N THR A 357 -18.93 -9.31 38.58
CA THR A 357 -17.98 -8.24 38.88
C THR A 357 -18.24 -6.99 38.05
N VAL A 358 -18.62 -7.16 36.79
CA VAL A 358 -18.92 -6.06 35.87
C VAL A 358 -20.26 -5.41 36.21
N MET A 359 -21.27 -6.19 36.61
CA MET A 359 -22.57 -5.65 37.07
C MET A 359 -22.45 -4.75 38.29
N LYS A 360 -21.39 -4.89 39.11
CA LYS A 360 -21.14 -3.99 40.25
C LYS A 360 -20.78 -2.56 39.83
N VAL A 361 -20.40 -2.34 38.57
CA VAL A 361 -19.98 -1.01 38.07
C VAL A 361 -21.13 0.00 38.09
N ASP A 362 -22.35 -0.43 37.76
CA ASP A 362 -23.54 0.42 37.70
C ASP A 362 -24.71 -0.14 38.55
N ASN A 363 -24.40 -1.04 39.50
CA ASN A 363 -25.34 -1.75 40.35
C ASN A 363 -26.40 -2.56 39.57
N GLY A 364 -26.01 -3.17 38.45
CA GLY A 364 -26.83 -4.08 37.67
C GLY A 364 -27.89 -3.39 36.81
N LYS A 365 -27.73 -2.09 36.53
CA LYS A 365 -28.67 -1.30 35.72
C LYS A 365 -28.47 -1.48 34.21
N GLY A 366 -27.32 -1.99 33.80
CA GLY A 366 -26.95 -2.18 32.40
C GLY A 366 -27.66 -3.36 31.74
N LYS A 367 -27.32 -3.58 30.47
CA LYS A 367 -27.93 -4.58 29.60
C LYS A 367 -26.93 -5.60 29.10
N TRP A 368 -27.40 -6.80 28.78
CA TRP A 368 -26.58 -7.88 28.23
C TRP A 368 -26.88 -8.09 26.75
N TYR A 369 -25.83 -8.25 25.96
CA TYR A 369 -25.90 -8.47 24.52
C TYR A 369 -25.15 -9.73 24.12
N SER A 370 -25.70 -10.46 23.14
CA SER A 370 -25.10 -11.61 22.49
C SER A 370 -24.88 -11.31 21.02
N LEU A 371 -23.71 -11.72 20.49
CA LEU A 371 -23.36 -11.57 19.08
C LEU A 371 -23.64 -12.83 18.25
N GLY A 372 -24.34 -13.82 18.81
CA GLY A 372 -24.56 -15.12 18.17
C GLY A 372 -23.80 -16.26 18.84
N ASP A 373 -23.93 -17.47 18.29
CA ASP A 373 -23.35 -18.69 18.89
C ASP A 373 -21.85 -18.86 18.63
N ASP A 374 -21.31 -18.19 17.60
CA ASP A 374 -19.91 -18.17 17.17
C ASP A 374 -18.98 -17.40 18.11
N VAL A 375 -19.48 -16.44 18.89
CA VAL A 375 -18.67 -15.64 19.82
C VAL A 375 -18.68 -16.23 21.23
N SER A 376 -17.54 -16.52 21.83
CA SER A 376 -17.44 -17.18 23.16
C SER A 376 -17.66 -16.25 24.38
N ALA A 377 -18.07 -15.00 24.18
CA ALA A 377 -18.31 -14.02 25.23
C ALA A 377 -19.72 -13.40 25.16
N LEU A 378 -20.24 -12.92 26.29
CA LEU A 378 -21.37 -11.98 26.34
C LEU A 378 -20.87 -10.58 26.64
N PHE A 379 -21.60 -9.58 26.17
CA PHE A 379 -21.20 -8.18 26.28
C PHE A 379 -22.15 -7.43 27.21
N TYR A 380 -21.59 -6.81 28.25
CA TYR A 380 -22.34 -5.94 29.13
C TYR A 380 -22.26 -4.50 28.66
N LEU A 381 -23.39 -3.82 28.57
CA LEU A 381 -23.46 -2.39 28.29
C LEU A 381 -23.89 -1.65 29.56
N PRO A 382 -22.97 -0.96 30.25
CA PRO A 382 -23.30 -0.17 31.43
C PRO A 382 -24.24 0.99 31.12
N ASP A 383 -24.88 1.51 32.17
CA ASP A 383 -25.60 2.79 32.10
C ASP A 383 -24.69 3.94 31.62
N LYS A 384 -25.26 4.90 30.90
CA LYS A 384 -24.52 5.95 30.17
C LYS A 384 -23.56 6.74 31.08
N LEU A 385 -23.92 6.95 32.34
CA LEU A 385 -23.11 7.66 33.33
C LEU A 385 -21.83 6.92 33.73
N HIS A 386 -21.78 5.59 33.57
CA HIS A 386 -20.67 4.73 33.99
C HIS A 386 -19.84 4.19 32.83
N ARG A 387 -19.95 4.81 31.64
CA ARG A 387 -19.21 4.40 30.42
C ARG A 387 -17.84 5.08 30.28
N LYS A 388 -17.43 5.91 31.25
CA LYS A 388 -16.12 6.58 31.22
C LYS A 388 -15.01 5.55 31.48
N ALA A 389 -13.97 5.58 30.65
CA ALA A 389 -12.80 4.74 30.85
C ALA A 389 -12.14 5.06 32.21
N PRO A 390 -11.70 4.03 32.97
CA PRO A 390 -10.94 4.25 34.20
C PRO A 390 -9.59 4.90 33.89
N SER A 391 -9.00 5.52 34.91
CA SER A 391 -7.64 6.05 34.80
C SER A 391 -6.61 4.89 34.72
N PRO A 392 -5.44 5.09 34.09
CA PRO A 392 -4.42 4.05 33.98
C PRO A 392 -4.02 3.44 35.32
N LYS A 393 -3.87 4.25 36.38
CA LYS A 393 -3.54 3.74 37.72
C LYS A 393 -4.66 2.89 38.31
N ALA A 394 -5.90 3.35 38.22
CA ALA A 394 -7.04 2.59 38.73
C ALA A 394 -7.19 1.24 38.00
N ALA A 395 -6.92 1.21 36.68
CA ALA A 395 -6.90 -0.02 35.90
C ALA A 395 -5.78 -0.97 36.37
N LEU A 396 -4.56 -0.46 36.57
CA LEU A 396 -3.44 -1.25 37.05
C LEU A 396 -3.68 -1.82 38.45
N THR A 397 -4.14 -1.00 39.41
CA THR A 397 -4.46 -1.46 40.76
C THR A 397 -5.51 -2.58 40.73
N ARG A 398 -6.54 -2.45 39.88
CA ARG A 398 -7.57 -3.49 39.73
C ARG A 398 -7.01 -4.81 39.18
N ILE A 399 -6.06 -4.74 38.25
CA ILE A 399 -5.36 -5.93 37.74
C ILE A 399 -4.51 -6.57 38.84
N MET A 400 -3.71 -5.78 39.56
CA MET A 400 -2.83 -6.25 40.63
C MET A 400 -3.61 -6.88 41.79
N ASP A 401 -4.73 -6.27 42.19
CA ASP A 401 -5.63 -6.82 43.20
C ASP A 401 -6.25 -8.14 42.73
N HIS A 402 -6.67 -8.21 41.46
CA HIS A 402 -7.24 -9.43 40.91
C HIS A 402 -6.23 -10.58 40.91
N LEU A 403 -5.00 -10.34 40.42
CA LEU A 403 -3.93 -11.33 40.46
C LEU A 403 -3.66 -11.80 41.89
N THR A 404 -3.55 -10.87 42.83
CA THR A 404 -3.30 -11.19 44.25
C THR A 404 -4.42 -12.04 44.83
N MET A 405 -5.68 -11.74 44.53
CA MET A 405 -6.84 -12.53 44.95
C MET A 405 -6.91 -13.92 44.31
N THR A 406 -6.36 -14.11 43.12
CA THR A 406 -6.28 -15.42 42.45
C THR A 406 -5.01 -16.21 42.80
N GLY A 407 -4.17 -15.68 43.71
CA GLY A 407 -2.93 -16.32 44.13
C GLY A 407 -1.77 -16.16 43.14
N GLN A 408 -1.93 -15.30 42.13
CA GLN A 408 -0.90 -14.98 41.15
C GLN A 408 -0.24 -13.63 41.51
N ARG A 409 1.08 -13.50 41.32
CA ARG A 409 1.79 -12.23 41.54
C ARG A 409 2.79 -12.00 40.44
N LEU A 410 2.87 -10.76 39.97
CA LEU A 410 3.93 -10.34 39.06
C LEU A 410 5.27 -10.30 39.81
N ASN A 411 6.36 -10.40 39.05
CA ASN A 411 7.68 -10.06 39.59
C ASN A 411 7.65 -8.60 40.07
N PRO A 412 8.10 -8.28 41.30
CA PRO A 412 8.13 -6.91 41.81
C PRO A 412 8.78 -5.88 40.89
N ALA A 413 9.85 -6.27 40.18
CA ALA A 413 10.51 -5.38 39.23
C ALA A 413 9.63 -5.10 38.00
N TYR A 414 8.94 -6.11 37.49
CA TYR A 414 7.99 -5.96 36.39
C TYR A 414 6.76 -5.14 36.82
N ALA A 415 6.27 -5.34 38.05
CA ALA A 415 5.21 -4.51 38.62
C ALA A 415 5.61 -3.04 38.71
N ALA A 416 6.85 -2.74 39.13
CA ALA A 416 7.37 -1.37 39.16
C ALA A 416 7.41 -0.73 37.77
N VAL A 417 7.76 -1.48 36.72
CA VAL A 417 7.70 -0.99 35.32
C VAL A 417 6.26 -0.63 34.92
N PHE A 418 5.28 -1.47 35.24
CA PHE A 418 3.86 -1.16 34.98
C PHE A 418 3.36 0.07 35.75
N GLU A 419 3.80 0.23 36.99
CA GLU A 419 3.49 1.41 37.80
C GLU A 419 4.04 2.67 37.14
N SER A 420 5.32 2.66 36.72
CA SER A 420 5.93 3.77 35.96
C SER A 420 5.19 4.04 34.64
N PHE A 421 4.79 2.99 33.91
CA PHE A 421 4.00 3.15 32.68
C PHE A 421 2.65 3.83 32.94
N ALA A 422 1.93 3.40 33.98
CA ALA A 422 0.67 4.01 34.38
C ALA A 422 0.87 5.45 34.87
N ASP A 423 1.93 5.73 35.63
CA ASP A 423 2.31 7.07 36.08
C ASP A 423 2.51 8.03 34.90
N ILE A 424 3.30 7.64 33.89
CA ILE A 424 3.58 8.47 32.72
C ILE A 424 2.31 8.68 31.88
N LEU A 425 1.44 7.68 31.77
CA LEU A 425 0.15 7.82 31.07
C LEU A 425 -0.80 8.81 31.76
N GLU A 426 -0.87 8.82 33.09
CA GLU A 426 -1.69 9.77 33.85
C GLU A 426 -1.26 11.22 33.61
N GLN A 427 0.02 11.47 33.33
CA GLN A 427 0.53 12.82 33.03
C GLN A 427 0.00 13.40 31.71
N ARG A 428 -0.67 12.60 30.88
CA ARG A 428 -1.42 13.10 29.71
C ARG A 428 -2.64 13.92 30.11
N GLY A 429 -3.14 13.76 31.34
CA GLY A 429 -4.34 14.44 31.84
C GLY A 429 -5.63 13.64 31.57
N GLU A 430 -6.76 14.33 31.61
CA GLU A 430 -8.09 13.70 31.59
C GLU A 430 -8.34 12.85 30.33
N ASN A 431 -7.94 13.35 29.16
CA ASN A 431 -8.11 12.68 27.86
C ASN A 431 -6.85 11.87 27.49
N TRP A 432 -6.38 11.01 28.39
CA TRP A 432 -5.13 10.24 28.21
C TRP A 432 -5.19 9.27 27.01
N PHE A 433 -6.37 8.71 26.75
CA PHE A 433 -6.61 7.74 25.67
C PHE A 433 -7.59 8.25 24.61
N CYS A 434 -8.85 8.50 25.00
CA CYS A 434 -9.91 8.97 24.11
C CYS A 434 -10.17 10.47 24.27
N SER A 435 -10.56 11.12 23.17
CA SER A 435 -11.12 12.48 23.16
C SER A 435 -12.60 12.47 23.57
N GLU A 436 -13.18 13.66 23.81
CA GLU A 436 -14.62 13.76 24.08
C GLU A 436 -15.46 13.23 22.91
N GLY A 437 -16.31 12.24 23.18
CA GLY A 437 -17.15 11.59 22.16
C GLY A 437 -16.44 10.56 21.28
N GLU A 438 -15.14 10.31 21.49
CA GLU A 438 -14.34 9.28 20.79
C GLU A 438 -14.41 7.96 21.57
N CYS A 439 -14.58 6.82 20.88
CA CYS A 439 -14.48 5.50 21.49
C CYS A 439 -13.06 4.92 21.41
N ALA A 440 -12.77 3.89 22.19
CA ALA A 440 -11.45 3.26 22.27
C ALA A 440 -10.93 2.72 20.93
N SER A 441 -11.80 2.12 20.12
CA SER A 441 -11.47 1.61 18.79
C SER A 441 -11.09 2.74 17.82
N GLN A 442 -11.77 3.89 17.87
CA GLN A 442 -11.40 5.08 17.10
C GLN A 442 -10.06 5.66 17.56
N ALA A 443 -9.85 5.78 18.87
CA ALA A 443 -8.59 6.26 19.44
C ALA A 443 -7.41 5.36 19.06
N PHE A 444 -7.62 4.04 19.03
CA PHE A 444 -6.64 3.07 18.55
C PHE A 444 -6.34 3.27 17.06
N LEU A 445 -7.35 3.31 16.19
CA LEU A 445 -7.15 3.51 14.74
C LEU A 445 -6.50 4.87 14.40
N ARG A 446 -6.78 5.91 15.19
CA ARG A 446 -6.15 7.22 15.07
C ARG A 446 -4.67 7.20 15.41
N ARG A 447 -4.29 6.46 16.45
CA ARG A 447 -2.90 6.32 16.91
C ARG A 447 -2.14 5.19 16.21
N LEU A 448 -2.84 4.30 15.52
CA LEU A 448 -2.24 3.23 14.74
C LEU A 448 -1.45 3.84 13.58
N ARG A 449 -0.19 3.44 13.50
CA ARG A 449 0.75 3.95 12.52
C ARG A 449 0.26 3.65 11.09
N SER A 450 0.50 4.58 10.16
CA SER A 450 0.02 4.46 8.77
C SER A 450 0.78 3.42 7.96
N ASP A 451 2.06 3.26 8.23
CA ASP A 451 2.95 2.24 7.66
C ASP A 451 3.00 0.95 8.49
N ASP A 452 2.04 0.73 9.41
CA ASP A 452 1.94 -0.55 10.12
C ASP A 452 1.41 -1.65 9.17
N PRO A 453 2.12 -2.79 9.04
CA PRO A 453 1.70 -3.88 8.14
C PRO A 453 0.40 -4.56 8.57
N GLN A 454 -0.02 -4.43 9.83
CA GLN A 454 -1.26 -5.01 10.35
C GLN A 454 -2.44 -4.04 10.29
N ARG A 455 -2.25 -2.82 9.75
CA ARG A 455 -3.29 -1.79 9.71
C ARG A 455 -4.57 -2.27 9.03
N GLU A 456 -4.46 -2.90 7.87
CA GLU A 456 -5.60 -3.42 7.12
C GLU A 456 -6.38 -4.46 7.94
N VAL A 457 -5.67 -5.34 8.66
CA VAL A 457 -6.26 -6.36 9.54
C VAL A 457 -7.09 -5.71 10.65
N PHE A 458 -6.57 -4.65 11.28
CA PHE A 458 -7.31 -3.92 12.30
C PHE A 458 -8.52 -3.17 11.73
N GLU A 459 -8.38 -2.52 10.57
CA GLU A 459 -9.49 -1.81 9.92
C GLU A 459 -10.63 -2.76 9.50
N GLU A 460 -10.29 -3.94 8.96
CA GLU A 460 -11.24 -5.00 8.65
C GLU A 460 -11.94 -5.54 9.91
N TYR A 461 -11.16 -5.81 10.97
CA TYR A 461 -11.69 -6.26 12.25
C TYR A 461 -12.70 -5.26 12.84
N PHE A 462 -12.34 -3.97 12.91
CA PHE A 462 -13.26 -2.97 13.47
C PHE A 462 -14.49 -2.77 12.58
N ARG A 463 -14.36 -2.88 11.26
CA ARG A 463 -15.50 -2.83 10.33
C ARG A 463 -16.48 -3.98 10.59
N GLU A 464 -15.97 -5.20 10.75
CA GLU A 464 -16.79 -6.35 11.09
C GLU A 464 -17.40 -6.21 12.48
N MET A 465 -16.60 -5.82 13.47
CA MET A 465 -17.05 -5.57 14.84
C MET A 465 -18.22 -4.59 14.88
N TYR A 466 -18.10 -3.41 14.25
CA TYR A 466 -19.19 -2.43 14.23
C TYR A 466 -20.47 -2.97 13.59
N SER A 467 -20.36 -3.75 12.51
CA SER A 467 -21.50 -4.42 11.88
C SER A 467 -22.17 -5.41 12.83
N ARG A 468 -21.39 -6.28 13.48
CA ARG A 468 -21.91 -7.30 14.42
C ARG A 468 -22.56 -6.67 15.64
N PHE A 469 -21.94 -5.66 16.25
CA PHE A 469 -22.51 -4.96 17.41
C PHE A 469 -23.79 -4.19 17.06
N SER A 470 -23.95 -3.71 15.82
CA SER A 470 -25.21 -3.10 15.37
C SER A 470 -26.38 -4.09 15.29
N ALA A 471 -26.07 -5.37 15.06
CA ALA A 471 -27.03 -6.47 14.97
C ALA A 471 -27.10 -7.32 16.25
N ALA A 472 -26.49 -6.87 17.35
CA ALA A 472 -26.43 -7.62 18.60
C ALA A 472 -27.81 -7.78 19.25
N GLU A 473 -28.12 -8.99 19.71
CA GLU A 473 -29.40 -9.30 20.36
C GLU A 473 -29.30 -9.12 21.88
N GLU A 474 -30.30 -8.47 22.48
CA GLU A 474 -30.39 -8.30 23.94
C GLU A 474 -30.77 -9.63 24.60
N VAL A 475 -29.95 -10.08 25.56
CA VAL A 475 -30.18 -11.32 26.31
C VAL A 475 -31.12 -11.03 27.47
N LYS A 476 -32.25 -11.76 27.52
CA LYS A 476 -33.22 -11.63 28.62
C LYS A 476 -32.65 -12.19 29.92
N ALA A 477 -33.08 -11.62 31.05
CA ALA A 477 -32.61 -12.01 32.38
C ALA A 477 -32.83 -13.50 32.69
N ASP A 478 -33.93 -14.09 32.22
CA ASP A 478 -34.30 -15.48 32.47
C ASP A 478 -33.38 -16.49 31.75
N GLU A 479 -32.78 -16.08 30.62
CA GLU A 479 -31.91 -16.92 29.80
C GLU A 479 -30.42 -16.68 30.09
N PHE A 480 -30.10 -15.59 30.78
CA PHE A 480 -28.75 -15.11 31.02
C PHE A 480 -27.83 -16.20 31.61
N ILE A 481 -28.24 -16.88 32.68
CA ILE A 481 -27.41 -17.89 33.36
C ILE A 481 -27.08 -19.05 32.41
N LYS A 482 -28.08 -19.52 31.66
CA LYS A 482 -27.92 -20.64 30.72
C LYS A 482 -27.00 -20.28 29.57
N VAL A 483 -27.16 -19.09 29.00
CA VAL A 483 -26.31 -18.59 27.91
C VAL A 483 -24.88 -18.38 28.42
N MET A 484 -24.70 -17.77 29.59
CA MET A 484 -23.37 -17.57 30.18
C MET A 484 -22.62 -18.89 30.44
N GLN A 485 -23.31 -19.92 30.94
CA GLN A 485 -22.68 -21.24 31.13
C GLN A 485 -22.24 -21.88 29.80
N LYS A 486 -23.05 -21.76 28.75
CA LYS A 486 -22.67 -22.22 27.40
C LYS A 486 -21.42 -21.48 26.89
N LYS A 487 -21.37 -20.15 27.06
CA LYS A 487 -20.24 -19.31 26.65
C LYS A 487 -18.98 -19.60 27.46
N GLU A 488 -19.09 -19.82 28.78
CA GLU A 488 -17.97 -20.16 29.64
C GLU A 488 -17.33 -21.51 29.25
N ASN A 489 -18.14 -22.51 28.89
CA ASN A 489 -17.64 -23.80 28.42
C ASN A 489 -16.91 -23.67 27.06
N ALA A 490 -17.47 -22.89 26.13
CA ALA A 490 -16.81 -22.60 24.85
C ALA A 490 -15.47 -21.87 25.07
N HIS A 491 -15.45 -20.85 25.94
CA HIS A 491 -14.25 -20.11 26.27
C HIS A 491 -13.16 -20.98 26.92
N LYS A 492 -13.53 -21.92 27.81
CA LYS A 492 -12.58 -22.87 28.41
C LYS A 492 -11.95 -23.78 27.36
N ALA A 493 -12.74 -24.27 26.40
CA ALA A 493 -12.23 -25.09 25.30
C ALA A 493 -11.27 -24.29 24.40
N GLU A 494 -11.63 -23.05 24.06
CA GLU A 494 -10.77 -22.14 23.29
C GLU A 494 -9.47 -21.79 24.03
N ALA A 495 -9.54 -21.53 25.34
CA ALA A 495 -8.37 -21.23 26.16
C ALA A 495 -7.40 -22.42 26.24
N GLN A 496 -7.93 -23.65 26.37
CA GLN A 496 -7.12 -24.86 26.30
C GLN A 496 -6.45 -25.03 24.94
N ALA A 497 -7.19 -24.83 23.85
CA ALA A 497 -6.63 -24.87 22.49
C ALA A 497 -5.56 -23.80 22.27
N TYR A 498 -5.77 -22.58 22.78
CA TYR A 498 -4.80 -21.49 22.71
C TYR A 498 -3.52 -21.82 23.47
N ASN A 499 -3.61 -22.41 24.66
CA ASN A 499 -2.42 -22.82 25.42
C ASN A 499 -1.57 -23.82 24.61
N HIS A 500 -2.21 -24.82 24.00
CA HIS A 500 -1.51 -25.77 23.13
C HIS A 500 -0.89 -25.09 21.91
N TRP A 501 -1.62 -24.17 21.25
CA TRP A 501 -1.09 -23.42 20.12
C TRP A 501 0.11 -22.54 20.52
N HIS A 502 0.01 -21.81 21.62
CA HIS A 502 1.06 -20.92 22.11
C HIS A 502 2.33 -21.71 22.46
N MET A 503 2.18 -22.88 23.10
CA MET A 503 3.30 -23.77 23.39
C MET A 503 3.92 -24.38 22.12
N ALA A 504 3.11 -24.71 21.11
CA ALA A 504 3.59 -25.18 19.81
C ALA A 504 4.31 -24.09 19.00
N ASN A 505 3.91 -22.82 19.14
CA ASN A 505 4.49 -21.71 18.40
C ASN A 505 5.76 -21.15 19.06
N ASN A 506 5.90 -21.28 20.40
CA ASN A 506 7.13 -20.97 21.13
C ASN A 506 8.08 -22.17 21.23
N ALA A 507 8.02 -23.06 20.23
CA ALA A 507 8.67 -24.35 20.27
C ALA A 507 10.18 -24.31 20.49
N GLU A 508 10.86 -23.32 19.95
CA GLU A 508 12.32 -23.19 20.03
C GLU A 508 12.78 -22.77 21.43
N LYS A 509 12.13 -21.77 22.06
CA LYS A 509 12.44 -21.37 23.44
C LYS A 509 12.13 -22.46 24.47
N ALA A 510 10.99 -23.13 24.31
CA ALA A 510 10.63 -24.24 25.19
C ALA A 510 11.61 -25.43 25.05
N LYS A 511 12.18 -25.61 23.85
CA LYS A 511 13.21 -26.62 23.59
C LYS A 511 14.56 -26.22 24.19
N GLU A 512 14.98 -24.97 24.06
CA GLU A 512 16.19 -24.44 24.72
C GLU A 512 16.11 -24.54 26.25
N GLU A 513 14.96 -24.21 26.85
CA GLU A 513 14.73 -24.35 28.30
C GLU A 513 14.69 -25.82 28.73
N ALA A 514 14.05 -26.70 27.96
CA ALA A 514 14.04 -28.14 28.22
C ALA A 514 15.45 -28.74 28.11
N GLU A 515 16.21 -28.37 27.07
CA GLU A 515 17.61 -28.76 26.89
C GLU A 515 18.48 -28.24 28.05
N HIS A 516 18.29 -26.99 28.49
CA HIS A 516 18.99 -26.44 29.64
C HIS A 516 18.66 -27.18 30.95
N ILE A 517 17.39 -27.52 31.19
CA ILE A 517 16.97 -28.32 32.36
C ILE A 517 17.55 -29.73 32.30
N VAL A 518 17.60 -30.35 31.11
CA VAL A 518 18.23 -31.66 30.87
C VAL A 518 19.74 -31.58 31.11
N VAL A 519 20.41 -30.51 30.67
CA VAL A 519 21.83 -30.25 30.95
C VAL A 519 22.08 -30.06 32.44
N LEU A 520 21.24 -29.29 33.14
CA LEU A 520 21.33 -29.09 34.60
C LEU A 520 21.10 -30.39 35.39
N PHE A 521 20.20 -31.25 34.91
CA PHE A 521 19.99 -32.59 35.46
C PHE A 521 21.22 -33.48 35.25
N ASN A 522 21.74 -33.52 34.02
CA ASN A 522 22.94 -34.29 33.66
C ASN A 522 24.18 -33.82 34.45
N ASN A 523 24.28 -32.52 34.75
CA ASN A 523 25.35 -31.92 35.55
C ASN A 523 25.13 -32.02 37.07
N LYS A 524 24.05 -32.68 37.54
CA LYS A 524 23.68 -32.80 38.97
C LYS A 524 23.45 -31.46 39.70
N GLN A 525 23.17 -30.39 38.96
CA GLN A 525 22.94 -29.04 39.50
C GLN A 525 21.46 -28.74 39.74
N LEU A 526 20.55 -29.57 39.22
CA LEU A 526 19.11 -29.35 39.32
C LEU A 526 18.53 -29.57 40.73
N GLN A 527 19.04 -30.54 41.49
CA GLN A 527 18.56 -30.81 42.86
C GLN A 527 18.84 -29.63 43.82
N PRO A 528 20.06 -29.05 43.89
CA PRO A 528 20.31 -27.84 44.67
C PRO A 528 19.43 -26.64 44.30
N LEU A 529 19.03 -26.52 43.03
CA LEU A 529 18.18 -25.41 42.55
C LEU A 529 16.71 -25.59 42.97
N LEU A 530 16.21 -26.83 42.97
CA LEU A 530 14.88 -27.16 43.49
C LEU A 530 14.81 -27.00 45.02
N ASP A 531 15.86 -27.40 45.72
CA ASP A 531 15.97 -27.32 47.18
C ASP A 531 16.11 -25.86 47.67
N SER A 532 16.86 -25.03 46.95
CA SER A 532 17.00 -23.58 47.23
C SER A 532 15.77 -22.75 46.84
N SER A 533 14.73 -23.36 46.26
CA SER A 533 13.55 -22.67 45.71
C SER A 533 13.88 -21.58 44.68
N SER A 534 15.06 -21.67 44.04
CA SER A 534 15.44 -20.80 42.92
C SER A 534 14.68 -21.19 41.65
N VAL A 535 14.33 -22.47 41.51
CA VAL A 535 13.39 -23.00 40.52
C VAL A 535 12.26 -23.70 41.27
N VAL A 536 11.01 -23.25 41.05
CA VAL A 536 9.82 -23.88 41.64
C VAL A 536 8.94 -24.34 40.50
N VAL A 537 8.77 -25.66 40.38
CA VAL A 537 7.92 -26.27 39.36
C VAL A 537 6.68 -26.83 40.02
N PHE A 538 5.52 -26.52 39.47
CA PHE A 538 4.24 -27.08 39.88
C PHE A 538 3.74 -28.06 38.81
N ASN A 539 3.15 -29.17 39.24
CA ASN A 539 2.44 -30.07 38.33
C ASN A 539 1.11 -29.44 37.87
N GLU A 540 0.40 -30.12 36.94
CA GLU A 540 -0.91 -29.69 36.43
C GLU A 540 -1.98 -29.52 37.54
N GLU A 541 -1.75 -30.08 38.71
CA GLU A 541 -2.63 -30.03 39.89
C GLU A 541 -2.21 -28.98 40.93
N GLY A 542 -1.16 -28.19 40.65
CA GLY A 542 -0.66 -27.12 41.53
C GLY A 542 0.22 -27.60 42.70
N GLN A 543 0.70 -28.83 42.68
CA GLN A 543 1.62 -29.39 43.69
C GLN A 543 3.08 -29.16 43.28
N LYS A 544 3.94 -28.80 44.24
CA LYS A 544 5.37 -28.56 44.01
C LYS A 544 6.07 -29.89 43.69
N ILE A 545 6.71 -29.96 42.53
CA ILE A 545 7.55 -31.10 42.13
C ILE A 545 8.92 -30.91 42.78
N ASN A 546 9.31 -31.86 43.63
CA ASN A 546 10.61 -31.86 44.30
C ASN A 546 11.58 -32.92 43.73
N ASP A 547 11.12 -33.78 42.82
CA ASP A 547 11.91 -34.84 42.20
C ASP A 547 12.41 -34.41 40.79
N PRO A 548 13.73 -34.29 40.58
CA PRO A 548 14.30 -33.93 39.28
C PRO A 548 14.02 -34.95 38.17
N GLN A 549 13.85 -36.24 38.51
CA GLN A 549 13.60 -37.28 37.51
C GLN A 549 12.18 -37.19 36.93
N GLN A 550 11.19 -36.95 37.80
CA GLN A 550 9.81 -36.68 37.37
C GLN A 550 9.73 -35.41 36.53
N LEU A 551 10.54 -34.40 36.86
CA LEU A 551 10.62 -33.18 36.08
C LEU A 551 11.10 -33.44 34.65
N VAL A 552 12.24 -34.11 34.48
CA VAL A 552 12.80 -34.41 33.14
C VAL A 552 11.87 -35.31 32.32
N ALA A 553 11.25 -36.32 32.95
CA ALA A 553 10.29 -37.20 32.28
C ALA A 553 9.04 -36.43 31.80
N SER A 554 8.55 -35.47 32.59
CA SER A 554 7.40 -34.63 32.20
C SER A 554 7.72 -33.73 31.00
N PHE A 555 8.94 -33.18 30.92
CA PHE A 555 9.39 -32.39 29.77
C PHE A 555 9.52 -33.24 28.49
N GLN A 556 10.06 -34.46 28.59
CA GLN A 556 10.18 -35.37 27.45
C GLN A 556 8.82 -35.87 26.94
N ALA A 557 7.89 -36.19 27.85
CA ALA A 557 6.51 -36.56 27.48
C ALA A 557 5.77 -35.39 26.80
N PHE A 558 6.05 -34.17 27.26
CA PHE A 558 5.49 -32.95 26.68
C PHE A 558 6.00 -32.67 25.26
N GLU A 559 7.29 -32.90 24.98
CA GLU A 559 7.84 -32.75 23.62
C GLU A 559 7.18 -33.70 22.61
N GLY A 560 6.93 -34.96 22.98
CA GLY A 560 6.24 -35.92 22.10
C GLY A 560 4.78 -35.54 21.79
N LEU A 561 4.08 -34.94 22.76
CA LEU A 561 2.71 -34.44 22.57
C LEU A 561 2.65 -33.24 21.62
N LYS A 562 3.64 -32.36 21.70
CA LYS A 562 3.73 -31.12 20.91
C LYS A 562 3.86 -31.38 19.40
N ASP A 563 4.68 -32.33 18.98
CA ASP A 563 4.83 -32.69 17.56
C ASP A 563 3.52 -33.25 16.99
N THR A 564 2.84 -34.08 17.78
CA THR A 564 1.54 -34.67 17.42
C THR A 564 0.44 -33.60 17.27
N ILE A 565 0.45 -32.58 18.14
CA ILE A 565 -0.52 -31.47 18.11
C ILE A 565 -0.22 -30.48 16.96
N ALA A 566 1.06 -30.18 16.70
CA ALA A 566 1.45 -29.31 15.60
C ALA A 566 1.04 -29.90 14.23
N GLU A 567 1.13 -31.23 14.07
CA GLU A 567 0.59 -31.93 12.90
C GLU A 567 -0.94 -31.87 12.85
N ALA A 568 -1.64 -32.06 13.98
CA ALA A 568 -3.10 -31.99 14.03
C ALA A 568 -3.63 -30.58 13.65
N VAL A 569 -2.98 -29.51 14.10
CA VAL A 569 -3.34 -28.12 13.77
C VAL A 569 -2.99 -27.76 12.31
N LYS A 570 -1.89 -28.29 11.75
CA LYS A 570 -1.60 -28.15 10.32
C LYS A 570 -2.63 -28.88 9.46
N ASN A 571 -3.11 -30.04 9.91
CA ASN A 571 -4.09 -30.84 9.19
C ASN A 571 -5.50 -30.23 9.24
N SER A 572 -5.88 -29.54 10.33
CA SER A 572 -7.16 -28.82 10.41
C SER A 572 -7.23 -27.58 9.49
N LYS A 573 -6.10 -26.97 9.13
CA LYS A 573 -6.04 -25.89 8.11
C LYS A 573 -6.34 -26.38 6.68
N LYS A 574 -6.18 -27.67 6.37
CA LYS A 574 -6.43 -28.21 5.01
C LYS A 574 -7.90 -28.59 4.78
N SER A 575 -8.69 -28.82 5.82
CA SER A 575 -10.09 -29.26 5.70
C SER A 575 -11.11 -28.12 5.60
N GLY A 576 -10.70 -26.85 5.76
CA GLY A 576 -11.59 -25.68 5.77
C GLY A 576 -11.65 -24.84 4.50
N ALA A 577 -10.82 -25.12 3.48
CA ALA A 577 -10.91 -24.39 2.21
C ALA A 577 -11.98 -25.05 1.30
N PRO A 578 -13.09 -24.36 0.95
CA PRO A 578 -14.00 -24.89 -0.05
C PRO A 578 -13.24 -24.97 -1.38
N GLN A 579 -13.07 -26.19 -1.90
CA GLN A 579 -12.65 -26.40 -3.27
C GLN A 579 -13.65 -25.69 -4.18
N LYS A 580 -13.19 -24.63 -4.86
CA LYS A 580 -13.92 -24.04 -5.99
C LYS A 580 -14.25 -25.16 -6.98
N LYS A 581 -15.53 -25.42 -7.17
CA LYS A 581 -16.08 -25.93 -8.42
C LYS A 581 -16.80 -24.79 -9.10
#